data_AF-A0A382SZ49-F1
#
_entry.id   AF-A0A382SZ49-F1
#
_cell.length_a   1.000
_cell.length_b   1.000
_cell.length_c   1.000
_cell.angle_alpha   90.00
_cell.angle_beta   90.00
_cell.angle_gamma   90.00
#
_symmetry.space_group_name_H-M   'P 1'
#
loop_
_entity.id
_entity.type
_entity.pdbx_description
1 polymer ?
#
loop_
_entity_poly.entity_id
_entity_poly.type
_entity_poly.pdbx_seq_one_letter_code
_entity_poly.pdbx_strand_id
1 'polypeptide(L)'
;MTKLLPMNACTLAILGAMAASGASAATFSPAPNKVEKMQLAVGRIDTAVGGMLKRQGIAYNPTLNDHLFLRRIYVDLTGAIPSYEQTLAFLNDPSPSKRSNLINKLLASEAHVSHLYNYFADMLRIQSEVPGTILRTDAFSKWFKDALRKDRPYNRIVYDMVTANGRIWQHPATGYHLRDADMKLDHVAFMSKVFLGKDISCAQCHD
;
A
#
# COMPACT_ATOMS: atom_id res chain seq x y z
N MET A 1 -36.76 49.57 -54.71
CA MET A 1 -35.99 48.91 -55.79
C MET A 1 -35.04 47.91 -55.15
N THR A 2 -35.20 46.63 -55.56
CA THR A 2 -34.15 45.59 -55.68
C THR A 2 -33.28 45.26 -54.46
N LYS A 3 -33.50 44.07 -53.84
CA LYS A 3 -32.67 42.83 -53.92
C LYS A 3 -31.42 42.92 -53.00
N LEU A 4 -30.94 41.97 -52.20
CA LEU A 4 -30.71 40.51 -52.28
C LEU A 4 -30.30 40.05 -50.85
N LEU A 5 -30.95 39.04 -50.24
CA LEU A 5 -30.45 37.66 -49.96
C LEU A 5 -29.46 37.48 -48.76
N PRO A 6 -29.41 36.28 -48.13
CA PRO A 6 -29.33 36.06 -46.68
C PRO A 6 -28.19 35.10 -46.25
N MET A 7 -28.19 34.71 -44.97
CA MET A 7 -27.69 33.45 -44.40
C MET A 7 -26.21 33.09 -44.58
N ASN A 8 -25.47 33.03 -43.46
CA ASN A 8 -24.89 31.79 -42.91
C ASN A 8 -24.04 32.09 -41.67
N ALA A 9 -24.63 31.96 -40.48
CA ALA A 9 -23.88 31.75 -39.24
C ALA A 9 -24.05 30.29 -38.85
N CYS A 10 -23.11 29.46 -39.31
CA CYS A 10 -23.03 28.05 -38.99
C CYS A 10 -22.35 27.93 -37.62
N THR A 11 -23.13 28.01 -36.53
CA THR A 11 -22.63 27.75 -35.18
C THR A 11 -22.62 26.24 -34.94
N LEU A 12 -21.46 25.62 -35.19
CA LEU A 12 -21.20 24.22 -34.82
C LEU A 12 -21.08 24.13 -33.29
N ALA A 13 -22.17 23.79 -32.61
CA ALA A 13 -22.13 23.37 -31.21
C ALA A 13 -21.66 21.91 -31.15
N ILE A 14 -20.35 21.71 -30.99
CA ILE A 14 -19.79 20.40 -30.68
C ILE A 14 -20.08 20.12 -29.19
N LEU A 15 -21.21 19.44 -28.92
CA LEU A 15 -21.42 18.76 -27.64
C LEU A 15 -20.49 17.55 -27.60
N GLY A 16 -19.28 17.74 -27.06
CA GLY A 16 -18.41 16.65 -26.67
C GLY A 16 -18.96 15.98 -25.42
N ALA A 17 -19.75 14.91 -25.58
CA ALA A 17 -20.09 14.02 -24.48
C ALA A 17 -18.80 13.30 -24.03
N MET A 18 -18.16 13.81 -22.98
CA MET A 18 -17.13 13.07 -22.27
C MET A 18 -17.82 11.90 -21.55
N ALA A 19 -17.86 10.75 -22.22
CA ALA A 19 -18.13 9.49 -21.55
C ALA A 19 -17.04 9.28 -20.51
N ALA A 20 -17.37 9.50 -19.24
CA ALA A 20 -16.57 9.03 -18.13
C ALA A 20 -16.49 7.51 -18.26
N SER A 21 -15.38 7.03 -18.81
CA SER A 21 -15.05 5.62 -18.79
C SER A 21 -14.92 5.23 -17.32
N GLY A 22 -15.98 4.61 -16.79
CA GLY A 22 -15.94 3.91 -15.53
C GLY A 22 -14.94 2.78 -15.66
N ALA A 23 -13.67 3.07 -15.43
CA ALA A 23 -12.67 2.05 -15.18
C ALA A 23 -13.23 1.22 -14.04
N SER A 24 -13.58 -0.04 -14.35
CA SER A 24 -13.97 -1.02 -13.34
C SER A 24 -12.87 -0.99 -12.29
N ALA A 25 -13.18 -0.43 -11.11
CA ALA A 25 -12.21 -0.30 -10.05
C ALA A 25 -11.76 -1.73 -9.72
N ALA A 26 -10.48 -2.01 -9.94
CA ALA A 26 -9.90 -3.29 -9.55
C ALA A 26 -10.35 -3.57 -8.11
N THR A 27 -10.93 -4.75 -7.88
CA THR A 27 -11.32 -5.17 -6.54
C THR A 27 -10.18 -5.98 -5.96
N PHE A 28 -9.85 -5.71 -4.70
CA PHE A 28 -8.84 -6.50 -4.00
C PHE A 28 -9.33 -7.94 -3.94
N SER A 29 -8.60 -8.84 -4.60
CA SER A 29 -8.91 -10.28 -4.66
C SER A 29 -7.68 -11.06 -4.20
N PRO A 30 -7.59 -11.39 -2.90
CA PRO A 30 -6.47 -12.18 -2.40
C PRO A 30 -6.53 -13.60 -2.97
N ALA A 31 -5.39 -14.30 -2.98
CA ALA A 31 -5.35 -15.70 -3.40
C ALA A 31 -6.32 -16.57 -2.56
N PRO A 32 -6.98 -17.59 -3.13
CA PRO A 32 -8.04 -18.35 -2.44
C PRO A 32 -7.62 -18.94 -1.08
N ASN A 33 -6.39 -19.43 -0.96
CA ASN A 33 -5.85 -19.98 0.28
C ASN A 33 -5.40 -18.92 1.31
N LYS A 34 -5.38 -17.65 0.91
CA LYS A 34 -4.96 -16.53 1.77
C LYS A 34 -6.10 -16.09 2.69
N VAL A 35 -7.34 -16.11 2.20
CA VAL A 35 -8.52 -15.70 2.99
C VAL A 35 -8.68 -16.56 4.24
N GLU A 36 -8.64 -17.89 4.09
CA GLU A 36 -8.75 -18.82 5.21
C GLU A 36 -7.62 -18.61 6.25
N LYS A 37 -6.38 -18.45 5.77
CA LYS A 37 -5.24 -18.15 6.65
C LYS A 37 -5.40 -16.82 7.38
N MET A 38 -5.92 -15.80 6.71
CA MET A 38 -6.20 -14.50 7.32
C MET A 38 -7.28 -14.62 8.40
N GLN A 39 -8.38 -15.33 8.12
CA GLN A 39 -9.45 -15.55 9.10
C GLN A 39 -8.94 -16.29 10.34
N LEU A 40 -8.13 -17.34 10.15
CA LEU A 40 -7.50 -18.05 11.26
C LEU A 40 -6.57 -17.14 12.07
N ALA A 41 -5.74 -16.33 11.41
CA ALA A 41 -4.83 -15.40 12.07
C ALA A 41 -5.57 -14.32 12.86
N VAL A 42 -6.61 -13.72 12.26
CA VAL A 42 -7.47 -12.71 12.91
C VAL A 42 -8.14 -13.31 14.15
N GLY A 43 -8.75 -14.50 14.04
CA GLY A 43 -9.40 -15.15 15.18
C GLY A 43 -8.44 -15.43 16.35
N ARG A 44 -7.17 -15.76 16.07
CA ARG A 44 -6.13 -15.93 17.10
C ARG A 44 -5.79 -14.61 17.79
N ILE A 45 -5.68 -13.52 17.03
CA ILE A 45 -5.44 -12.18 17.57
C ILE A 45 -6.61 -11.74 18.44
N ASP A 46 -7.84 -11.87 17.96
CA ASP A 46 -9.05 -11.50 18.68
C ASP A 46 -9.18 -12.29 19.99
N THR A 47 -8.87 -13.59 19.96
CA THR A 47 -8.85 -14.44 21.16
C THR A 47 -7.82 -13.95 22.17
N ALA A 48 -6.61 -13.61 21.73
CA ALA A 48 -5.55 -13.13 22.61
C ALA A 48 -5.91 -11.76 23.24
N VAL A 49 -6.38 -10.83 22.43
CA VAL A 49 -6.79 -9.48 22.87
C VAL A 49 -7.98 -9.58 23.82
N GLY A 50 -9.01 -10.35 23.46
CA GLY A 50 -10.20 -10.53 24.30
C GLY A 50 -9.88 -11.19 25.64
N GLY A 51 -8.97 -12.18 25.64
CA GLY A 51 -8.48 -12.80 26.87
C GLY A 51 -7.76 -11.81 27.79
N MET A 52 -6.93 -10.93 27.24
CA MET A 52 -6.27 -9.86 28.00
C MET A 52 -7.28 -8.85 28.56
N LEU A 53 -8.18 -8.33 27.73
CA LEU A 53 -9.20 -7.36 28.12
C LEU A 53 -10.07 -7.90 29.27
N LYS A 54 -10.52 -9.16 29.16
CA LYS A 54 -11.29 -9.84 30.20
C LYS A 54 -10.54 -9.92 31.53
N ARG A 55 -9.25 -10.26 31.52
CA ARG A 55 -8.43 -10.31 32.76
C ARG A 55 -8.27 -8.94 33.41
N GLN A 56 -8.27 -7.88 32.61
CA GLN A 56 -8.14 -6.51 33.10
C GLN A 56 -9.50 -5.85 33.44
N GLY A 57 -10.62 -6.54 33.23
CA GLY A 57 -11.96 -5.97 33.43
C GLY A 57 -12.29 -4.85 32.45
N ILE A 58 -11.63 -4.79 31.29
CA ILE A 58 -11.82 -3.76 30.27
C ILE A 58 -12.76 -4.28 29.19
N ALA A 59 -13.76 -3.48 28.81
CA ALA A 59 -14.66 -3.78 27.69
C ALA A 59 -14.05 -3.34 26.35
N TYR A 60 -14.51 -3.94 25.26
CA TYR A 60 -14.19 -3.42 23.92
C TYR A 60 -14.76 -2.02 23.73
N ASN A 61 -14.07 -1.22 22.91
CA ASN A 61 -14.59 0.04 22.45
C ASN A 61 -15.87 -0.18 21.60
N PRO A 62 -16.82 0.76 21.64
CA PRO A 62 -18.00 0.70 20.78
C PRO A 62 -17.61 0.77 19.31
N THR A 63 -18.45 0.21 18.45
CA THR A 63 -18.28 0.29 17.00
C THR A 63 -18.23 1.75 16.54
N LEU A 64 -17.26 2.08 15.69
CA LEU A 64 -17.13 3.43 15.13
C LEU A 64 -18.36 3.80 14.29
N ASN A 65 -18.80 5.05 14.40
CA ASN A 65 -19.75 5.64 13.45
C ASN A 65 -19.11 5.77 12.05
N ASP A 66 -19.95 5.97 11.04
CA ASP A 66 -19.51 5.98 9.64
C ASP A 66 -18.53 7.10 9.30
N HIS A 67 -18.66 8.29 9.90
CA HIS A 67 -17.75 9.40 9.66
C HIS A 67 -16.34 9.11 10.18
N LEU A 68 -16.24 8.59 11.41
CA LEU A 68 -14.95 8.23 12.02
C LEU A 68 -14.33 7.02 11.32
N PHE A 69 -15.14 6.02 10.98
CA PHE A 69 -14.69 4.86 10.21
C PHE A 69 -14.09 5.30 8.87
N LEU A 70 -14.82 6.14 8.12
CA LEU A 70 -14.40 6.61 6.81
C LEU A 70 -13.06 7.35 6.87
N ARG A 71 -12.92 8.34 7.76
CA ARG A 71 -11.66 9.09 7.89
C ARG A 71 -10.51 8.17 8.26
N ARG A 72 -10.73 7.27 9.24
CA ARG A 72 -9.70 6.38 9.74
C ARG A 72 -9.23 5.39 8.67
N ILE A 73 -10.16 4.75 7.95
CA ILE A 73 -9.79 3.73 6.97
C ILE A 73 -9.07 4.33 5.75
N TYR A 74 -9.40 5.56 5.38
CA TYR A 74 -8.67 6.29 4.34
C TYR A 74 -7.24 6.61 4.78
N VAL A 75 -7.07 7.19 5.96
CA VAL A 75 -5.73 7.53 6.48
C VAL A 75 -4.89 6.26 6.68
N ASP A 76 -5.47 5.21 7.26
CA ASP A 76 -4.75 3.96 7.55
C ASP A 76 -4.34 3.22 6.26
N LEU A 77 -5.20 3.21 5.22
CA LEU A 77 -4.91 2.44 4.01
C LEU A 77 -4.20 3.25 2.93
N THR A 78 -4.40 4.56 2.84
CA THR A 78 -3.86 5.38 1.73
C THR A 78 -3.01 6.56 2.20
N GLY A 79 -2.93 6.82 3.50
CA GLY A 79 -2.20 7.96 4.05
C GLY A 79 -2.85 9.32 3.77
N ALA A 80 -4.06 9.34 3.22
CA ALA A 80 -4.76 10.57 2.86
C ALA A 80 -6.17 10.57 3.46
N ILE A 81 -6.76 11.76 3.62
CA ILE A 81 -8.17 11.92 3.98
C ILE A 81 -9.06 11.74 2.73
N PRO A 82 -10.32 11.30 2.88
CA PRO A 82 -11.25 11.19 1.74
C PRO A 82 -11.55 12.57 1.14
N SER A 83 -11.81 12.62 -0.17
CA SER A 83 -12.37 13.82 -0.82
C SER A 83 -13.80 14.07 -0.36
N TYR A 84 -14.32 15.25 -0.68
CA TYR A 84 -15.71 15.58 -0.43
C TYR A 84 -16.66 14.64 -1.17
N GLU A 85 -16.42 14.34 -2.46
CA GLU A 85 -17.29 13.43 -3.22
C GLU A 85 -17.20 12.00 -2.69
N GLN A 86 -16.01 11.53 -2.32
CA GLN A 86 -15.82 10.21 -1.72
C GLN A 86 -16.57 10.08 -0.39
N THR A 87 -16.59 11.15 0.40
CA THR A 87 -17.31 11.21 1.66
C THR A 87 -18.81 11.11 1.45
N LEU A 88 -19.37 11.94 0.56
CA LEU A 88 -20.80 11.87 0.25
C LEU A 88 -21.21 10.51 -0.32
N ALA A 89 -20.40 9.96 -1.23
CA ALA A 89 -20.69 8.65 -1.82
C ALA A 89 -20.77 7.54 -0.76
N PHE A 90 -19.87 7.54 0.23
CA PHE A 90 -19.88 6.52 1.29
C PHE A 90 -21.01 6.73 2.32
N LEU A 91 -21.28 7.98 2.70
CA LEU A 91 -22.31 8.28 3.70
C LEU A 91 -23.72 8.04 3.16
N ASN A 92 -23.93 8.29 1.88
CA ASN A 92 -25.22 8.09 1.22
C ASN A 92 -25.44 6.66 0.71
N ASP A 93 -24.43 5.77 0.77
CA ASP A 93 -24.59 4.36 0.43
C ASP A 93 -25.39 3.63 1.54
N PRO A 94 -26.60 3.11 1.25
CA PRO A 94 -27.40 2.37 2.21
C PRO A 94 -26.98 0.91 2.33
N SER A 95 -26.02 0.44 1.52
CA SER A 95 -25.64 -0.96 1.47
C SER A 95 -25.06 -1.45 2.81
N PRO A 96 -25.52 -2.60 3.32
CA PRO A 96 -24.92 -3.21 4.52
C PRO A 96 -23.45 -3.61 4.30
N SER A 97 -23.01 -3.76 3.04
CA SER A 97 -21.62 -4.11 2.69
C SER A 97 -20.73 -2.93 2.35
N LYS A 98 -21.21 -1.68 2.50
CA LYS A 98 -20.48 -0.46 2.08
C LYS A 98 -19.07 -0.35 2.66
N ARG A 99 -18.86 -0.76 3.93
CA ARG A 99 -17.55 -0.74 4.61
C ARG A 99 -16.57 -1.71 3.95
N SER A 100 -16.99 -2.96 3.73
CA SER A 100 -16.15 -3.98 3.08
C SER A 100 -15.85 -3.60 1.63
N ASN A 101 -16.82 -3.08 0.90
CA ASN A 101 -16.64 -2.62 -0.48
C ASN A 101 -15.62 -1.47 -0.54
N LEU A 102 -15.71 -0.50 0.37
CA LEU A 102 -14.75 0.60 0.47
C LEU A 102 -13.35 0.07 0.78
N ILE A 103 -13.20 -0.83 1.76
CA ILE A 103 -11.90 -1.43 2.12
C ILE A 103 -11.29 -2.12 0.89
N ASN A 104 -12.04 -2.95 0.18
CA ASN A 104 -11.56 -3.65 -1.01
C ASN A 104 -11.14 -2.68 -2.13
N LYS A 105 -11.87 -1.57 -2.29
CA LYS A 105 -11.52 -0.51 -3.25
C LYS A 105 -10.22 0.20 -2.86
N LEU A 106 -10.04 0.51 -1.58
CA LEU A 106 -8.83 1.17 -1.08
C LEU A 106 -7.61 0.26 -1.20
N LEU A 107 -7.73 -1.01 -0.78
CA LEU A 107 -6.64 -2.00 -0.88
C LEU A 107 -6.18 -2.24 -2.32
N ALA A 108 -7.06 -2.09 -3.31
CA ALA A 108 -6.71 -2.22 -4.72
C ALA A 108 -6.16 -0.93 -5.37
N SER A 109 -6.06 0.16 -4.63
CA SER A 109 -5.66 1.47 -5.17
C SER A 109 -4.15 1.68 -5.21
N GLU A 110 -3.67 2.49 -6.17
CA GLU A 110 -2.27 2.95 -6.20
C GLU A 110 -1.90 3.80 -4.98
N ALA A 111 -2.87 4.48 -4.37
CA ALA A 111 -2.65 5.24 -3.15
C ALA A 111 -2.27 4.30 -1.99
N HIS A 112 -2.92 3.14 -1.89
CA HIS A 112 -2.54 2.11 -0.92
C HIS A 112 -1.15 1.55 -1.18
N VAL A 113 -0.83 1.21 -2.43
CA VAL A 113 0.51 0.73 -2.81
C VAL A 113 1.59 1.75 -2.45
N SER A 114 1.33 3.03 -2.72
CA SER A 114 2.28 4.12 -2.43
C SER A 114 2.45 4.36 -0.93
N HIS A 115 1.35 4.34 -0.17
CA HIS A 115 1.39 4.51 1.28
C HIS A 115 2.13 3.36 1.97
N LEU A 116 1.79 2.12 1.61
CA LEU A 116 2.45 0.93 2.13
C LEU A 116 3.93 0.88 1.72
N TYR A 117 4.24 1.28 0.48
CA TYR A 117 5.62 1.42 0.03
C TYR A 117 6.40 2.37 0.92
N ASN A 118 5.87 3.56 1.25
CA ASN A 118 6.59 4.53 2.06
C ASN A 118 6.91 3.98 3.46
N TYR A 119 5.96 3.27 4.09
CA TYR A 119 6.20 2.59 5.37
C TYR A 119 7.37 1.60 5.29
N PHE A 120 7.35 0.72 4.28
CA PHE A 120 8.42 -0.25 4.10
C PHE A 120 9.73 0.38 3.62
N ALA A 121 9.68 1.42 2.80
CA ALA A 121 10.86 2.11 2.30
C ALA A 121 11.63 2.78 3.43
N ASP A 122 10.91 3.40 4.37
CA ASP A 122 11.50 3.93 5.60
C ASP A 122 12.10 2.80 6.45
N MET A 123 11.31 1.76 6.74
CA MET A 123 11.76 0.62 7.54
C MET A 123 12.97 -0.09 6.94
N LEU A 124 13.00 -0.29 5.60
CA LEU A 124 14.05 -1.00 4.86
C LEU A 124 15.20 -0.08 4.41
N ARG A 125 15.14 1.20 4.75
CA ARG A 125 16.11 2.24 4.36
C ARG A 125 16.35 2.30 2.85
N ILE A 126 15.27 2.23 2.07
CA ILE A 126 15.33 2.36 0.60
C ILE A 126 15.63 3.82 0.26
N GLN A 127 16.77 4.07 -0.37
CA GLN A 127 17.20 5.39 -0.83
C GLN A 127 17.18 5.44 -2.35
N SER A 128 17.05 6.63 -2.95
CA SER A 128 17.06 6.82 -4.42
C SER A 128 18.39 6.44 -5.08
N GLU A 129 19.47 6.52 -4.33
CA GLU A 129 20.84 6.21 -4.74
C GLU A 129 21.51 5.32 -3.71
N VAL A 130 22.46 4.50 -4.16
CA VAL A 130 23.31 3.72 -3.26
C VAL A 130 24.29 4.68 -2.56
N PRO A 131 24.39 4.66 -1.22
CA PRO A 131 25.26 5.57 -0.48
C PRO A 131 26.68 5.62 -1.04
N GLY A 132 27.20 6.84 -1.25
CA GLY A 132 28.57 7.04 -1.76
C GLY A 132 28.76 6.76 -3.25
N THR A 133 27.68 6.57 -4.03
CA THR A 133 27.77 6.28 -5.47
C THR A 133 26.76 7.07 -6.29
N ILE A 134 26.90 7.04 -7.63
CA ILE A 134 25.91 7.55 -8.58
C ILE A 134 24.86 6.50 -8.99
N LEU A 135 24.93 5.29 -8.41
CA LEU A 135 24.08 4.17 -8.81
C LEU A 135 22.67 4.37 -8.25
N ARG A 136 21.69 4.44 -9.16
CA ARG A 136 20.27 4.58 -8.86
C ARG A 136 19.64 3.27 -8.41
N THR A 137 18.69 3.34 -7.48
CA THR A 137 17.93 2.17 -6.97
C THR A 137 16.53 2.07 -7.56
N ASP A 138 16.22 2.84 -8.61
CA ASP A 138 14.87 2.93 -9.19
C ASP A 138 14.31 1.54 -9.56
N ALA A 139 15.18 0.63 -10.03
CA ALA A 139 14.81 -0.76 -10.31
C ALA A 139 14.34 -1.52 -9.05
N PHE A 140 15.05 -1.39 -7.92
CA PHE A 140 14.67 -2.00 -6.65
C PHE A 140 13.36 -1.41 -6.12
N SER A 141 13.26 -0.08 -6.11
CA SER A 141 12.07 0.65 -5.69
C SER A 141 10.84 0.22 -6.51
N LYS A 142 10.99 0.13 -7.84
CA LYS A 142 9.93 -0.35 -8.73
C LYS A 142 9.56 -1.81 -8.45
N TRP A 143 10.55 -2.71 -8.34
CA TRP A 143 10.31 -4.12 -8.05
C TRP A 143 9.54 -4.31 -6.74
N PHE A 144 9.90 -3.55 -5.70
CA PHE A 144 9.25 -3.62 -4.40
C PHE A 144 7.82 -3.08 -4.45
N LYS A 145 7.58 -1.92 -5.10
CA LYS A 145 6.21 -1.41 -5.36
C LYS A 145 5.36 -2.41 -6.14
N ASP A 146 5.93 -3.04 -7.16
CA ASP A 146 5.24 -4.06 -7.96
C ASP A 146 4.93 -5.32 -7.12
N ALA A 147 5.78 -5.66 -6.16
CA ALA A 147 5.53 -6.76 -5.23
C ALA A 147 4.36 -6.47 -4.30
N LEU A 148 4.27 -5.26 -3.76
CA LEU A 148 3.15 -4.80 -2.93
C LEU A 148 1.85 -4.76 -3.74
N ARG A 149 1.88 -4.18 -4.95
CA ARG A 149 0.71 -4.11 -5.84
C ARG A 149 0.13 -5.48 -6.17
N LYS A 150 0.99 -6.48 -6.34
CA LYS A 150 0.59 -7.86 -6.65
C LYS A 150 0.27 -8.68 -5.39
N ASP A 151 0.24 -8.05 -4.22
CA ASP A 151 -0.03 -8.69 -2.93
C ASP A 151 0.86 -9.94 -2.70
N ARG A 152 2.14 -9.85 -3.11
CA ARG A 152 3.08 -10.98 -3.03
C ARG A 152 3.26 -11.41 -1.58
N PRO A 153 3.35 -12.72 -1.30
CA PRO A 153 3.61 -13.20 0.06
C PRO A 153 4.89 -12.59 0.63
N TYR A 154 4.80 -11.99 1.82
CA TYR A 154 5.92 -11.29 2.46
C TYR A 154 7.16 -12.18 2.59
N ASN A 155 6.99 -13.45 2.96
CA ASN A 155 8.09 -14.42 3.06
C ASN A 155 8.85 -14.61 1.74
N ARG A 156 8.17 -14.50 0.58
CA ARG A 156 8.83 -14.57 -0.73
C ARG A 156 9.57 -13.27 -1.07
N ILE A 157 9.01 -12.12 -0.70
CA ILE A 157 9.68 -10.82 -0.85
C ILE A 157 10.98 -10.80 -0.02
N VAL A 158 10.90 -11.23 1.25
CA VAL A 158 12.07 -11.32 2.15
C VAL A 158 13.09 -12.32 1.62
N TYR A 159 12.66 -13.51 1.19
CA TYR A 159 13.55 -14.50 0.59
C TYR A 159 14.32 -13.91 -0.59
N ASP A 160 13.62 -13.30 -1.54
CA ASP A 160 14.24 -12.71 -2.74
C ASP A 160 15.26 -11.62 -2.37
N MET A 161 14.99 -10.79 -1.35
CA MET A 161 15.91 -9.76 -0.87
C MET A 161 17.15 -10.34 -0.19
N VAL A 162 16.98 -11.34 0.67
CA VAL A 162 18.08 -11.92 1.46
C VAL A 162 18.99 -12.81 0.63
N THR A 163 18.45 -13.47 -0.41
CA THR A 163 19.23 -14.33 -1.32
C THR A 163 19.66 -13.62 -2.60
N ALA A 164 19.44 -12.31 -2.71
CA ALA A 164 19.70 -11.57 -3.94
C ALA A 164 21.20 -11.56 -4.30
N ASN A 165 21.51 -11.67 -5.58
CA ASN A 165 22.87 -11.54 -6.09
C ASN A 165 22.88 -10.94 -7.51
N GLY A 166 24.06 -10.53 -7.97
CA GLY A 166 24.24 -9.96 -9.31
C GLY A 166 23.87 -8.48 -9.43
N ARG A 167 23.65 -8.01 -10.65
CA ARG A 167 23.44 -6.59 -10.95
C ARG A 167 22.00 -6.16 -10.68
N ILE A 168 21.80 -4.96 -10.11
CA ILE A 168 20.46 -4.45 -9.72
C ILE A 168 19.47 -4.35 -10.90
N TRP A 169 19.93 -4.13 -12.13
CA TRP A 169 19.04 -4.10 -13.31
C TRP A 169 18.61 -5.50 -13.79
N GLN A 170 19.32 -6.55 -13.40
CA GLN A 170 18.98 -7.96 -13.70
C GLN A 170 18.22 -8.60 -12.54
N HIS A 171 18.66 -8.32 -11.32
CA HIS A 171 18.08 -8.78 -10.07
C HIS A 171 17.80 -7.58 -9.15
N PRO A 172 16.65 -6.90 -9.32
CA PRO A 172 16.33 -5.69 -8.57
C PRO A 172 16.36 -5.82 -7.04
N ALA A 173 16.05 -7.00 -6.52
CA ALA A 173 16.11 -7.29 -5.09
C ALA A 173 17.51 -7.07 -4.49
N THR A 174 18.58 -7.10 -5.30
CA THR A 174 19.95 -6.81 -4.86
C THR A 174 20.11 -5.39 -4.31
N GLY A 175 19.20 -4.47 -4.63
CA GLY A 175 19.15 -3.15 -3.99
C GLY A 175 19.06 -3.21 -2.45
N TYR A 176 18.50 -4.29 -1.89
CA TYR A 176 18.47 -4.51 -0.44
C TYR A 176 19.88 -4.59 0.17
N HIS A 177 20.81 -5.30 -0.49
CA HIS A 177 22.21 -5.42 -0.04
C HIS A 177 23.02 -4.17 -0.35
N LEU A 178 22.78 -3.55 -1.51
CA LEU A 178 23.56 -2.40 -1.96
C LEU A 178 23.42 -1.19 -1.03
N ARG A 179 22.32 -1.04 -0.29
CA ARG A 179 22.17 0.10 0.64
C ARG A 179 23.26 0.15 1.71
N ASP A 180 23.82 -1.01 2.09
CA ASP A 180 24.81 -1.16 3.16
C ASP A 180 26.10 -1.81 2.63
N ALA A 181 26.44 -1.59 1.35
CA ALA A 181 27.52 -2.32 0.66
C ALA A 181 28.87 -2.28 1.41
N ASP A 182 29.20 -1.14 2.01
CA ASP A 182 30.43 -0.92 2.77
C ASP A 182 30.26 -1.13 4.28
N MET A 183 29.08 -1.54 4.75
CA MET A 183 28.70 -1.66 6.16
C MET A 183 28.14 -3.05 6.49
N LYS A 184 28.94 -4.10 6.26
CA LYS A 184 28.49 -5.52 6.36
C LYS A 184 27.94 -5.91 7.74
N LEU A 185 28.57 -5.45 8.81
CA LEU A 185 28.12 -5.76 10.18
C LEU A 185 26.76 -5.11 10.48
N ASP A 186 26.60 -3.83 10.12
CA ASP A 186 25.31 -3.13 10.23
C ASP A 186 24.23 -3.77 9.37
N HIS A 187 24.56 -4.23 8.16
CA HIS A 187 23.63 -4.94 7.29
C HIS A 187 23.05 -6.19 7.97
N VAL A 188 23.90 -7.01 8.61
CA VAL A 188 23.47 -8.24 9.30
C VAL A 188 22.69 -7.93 10.58
N ALA A 189 23.14 -6.94 11.36
CA ALA A 189 22.44 -6.49 12.56
C ALA A 189 21.04 -5.96 12.22
N PHE A 190 20.94 -5.13 11.18
CA PHE A 190 19.68 -4.61 10.69
C PHE A 190 18.75 -5.71 10.15
N MET A 191 19.28 -6.64 9.35
CA MET A 191 18.53 -7.79 8.84
C MET A 191 17.90 -8.59 9.98
N SER A 192 18.69 -8.88 11.02
CA SER A 192 18.22 -9.60 12.21
C SER A 192 17.14 -8.82 12.96
N LYS A 193 17.30 -7.50 13.07
CA LYS A 193 16.33 -6.63 13.73
C LYS A 193 15.01 -6.57 12.97
N VAL A 194 15.05 -6.32 11.66
CA VAL A 194 13.86 -6.09 10.83
C VAL A 194 13.11 -7.38 10.52
N PHE A 195 13.80 -8.48 10.22
CA PHE A 195 13.13 -9.72 9.81
C PHE A 195 12.96 -10.74 10.92
N LEU A 196 13.84 -10.74 11.93
CA LEU A 196 13.81 -11.73 13.02
C LEU A 196 13.36 -11.12 14.36
N GLY A 197 13.23 -9.80 14.46
CA GLY A 197 12.87 -9.11 15.71
C GLY A 197 13.95 -9.25 16.79
N LYS A 198 15.21 -9.48 16.39
CA LYS A 198 16.34 -9.65 17.31
C LYS A 198 17.40 -8.61 17.03
N ASP A 199 17.67 -7.80 18.04
CA ASP A 199 18.77 -6.83 17.98
C ASP A 199 20.07 -7.52 18.40
N ILE A 200 20.99 -7.67 17.45
CA ILE A 200 22.33 -8.23 17.65
C ILE A 200 23.41 -7.20 17.39
N SER A 201 23.06 -5.91 17.40
CA SER A 201 24.01 -4.82 17.14
C SER A 201 25.18 -4.78 18.14
N CYS A 202 25.02 -5.33 19.35
CA CYS A 202 26.11 -5.48 20.30
C CYS A 202 27.26 -6.37 19.77
N ALA A 203 26.93 -7.38 18.95
CA ALA A 203 27.91 -8.32 18.39
C ALA A 203 28.78 -7.69 17.28
N GLN A 204 28.53 -6.42 16.93
CA GLN A 204 29.41 -5.69 16.01
C GLN A 204 30.72 -5.27 16.69
N CYS A 205 30.72 -5.14 18.03
CA CYS A 205 31.84 -4.63 18.81
C CYS A 205 32.28 -5.58 19.94
N HIS A 206 31.48 -6.61 20.24
CA HIS A 206 31.71 -7.53 21.35
C HIS A 206 31.47 -8.98 20.93
N ASP A 207 32.30 -9.88 21.46
CA ASP A 207 32.12 -11.33 21.38
C ASP A 207 31.29 -11.87 22.56
#